data_AF-A0A8T5AI40-F1
#
_entry.id   AF-A0A8T5AI40-F1
#
_cell.length_a   1.000
_cell.length_b   1.000
_cell.length_c   1.000
_cell.angle_alpha   90.00
_cell.angle_beta   90.00
_cell.angle_gamma   90.00
#
_symmetry.space_group_name_H-M   'P 1'
#
loop_
_entity.id
_entity.type
_entity.pdbx_description
1 polymer ?
#
loop_
_entity_poly.entity_id
_entity_poly.type
_entity_poly.pdbx_seq_one_letter_code
_entity_poly.pdbx_strand_id
1 'polypeptide(L)' 'MSSRRRLIRCPKCGDEFDISYARTFGCGSCPSLVQCAMVKCPTCGHEFPNPTYPQV' A
#
# COMPACT_ATOMS: atom_id res chain seq x y z
N MET A 1 -15.61 14.75 10.02
CA MET A 1 -15.09 13.36 9.99
C MET A 1 -13.66 13.41 9.47
N SER A 2 -12.67 13.12 10.32
CA SER A 2 -11.25 13.27 9.97
C SER A 2 -10.75 12.01 9.26
N SER A 3 -10.85 11.99 7.92
CA SER A 3 -10.32 10.92 7.09
C SER A 3 -8.79 10.96 7.16
N ARG A 4 -8.18 10.11 8.02
CA ARG A 4 -6.74 9.85 8.00
C ARG A 4 -6.39 9.20 6.65
N ARG A 5 -6.02 10.04 5.67
CA ARG A 5 -5.34 9.58 4.46
C ARG A 5 -4.05 8.90 4.93
N ARG A 6 -3.97 7.59 4.77
CA ARG A 6 -2.77 6.82 5.13
C ARG A 6 -1.82 6.93 3.96
N LEU A 7 -1.20 8.11 3.88
CA LEU A 7 -0.10 8.38 2.97
C LEU A 7 1.09 7.56 3.46
N ILE A 8 1.65 6.75 2.58
CA ILE A 8 2.86 5.99 2.83
C ILE A 8 3.91 6.43 1.83
N ARG A 9 5.16 6.49 2.28
CA ARG A 9 6.30 6.84 1.44
C ARG A 9 7.05 5.58 1.04
N CYS A 10 7.32 5.42 -0.25
CA CYS A 10 8.13 4.31 -0.71
C CYS A 10 9.58 4.47 -0.22
N PRO A 11 10.18 3.46 0.43
CA PRO A 11 11.58 3.51 0.85
C PRO A 11 12.56 3.44 -0.34
N LYS A 12 12.11 3.00 -1.51
CA LYS A 12 12.96 2.81 -2.70
C LYS A 12 13.03 4.05 -3.59
N CYS A 13 11.88 4.65 -3.92
CA CYS A 13 11.81 5.83 -4.78
C CYS A 13 11.51 7.13 -4.02
N GLY A 14 11.06 7.07 -2.77
CA GLY A 14 10.73 8.25 -1.99
C GLY A 14 9.36 8.88 -2.28
N ASP A 15 8.57 8.27 -3.16
CA ASP A 15 7.24 8.74 -3.58
C ASP A 15 6.19 8.52 -2.48
N GLU A 16 5.33 9.52 -2.23
CA GLU A 16 4.24 9.47 -1.25
C GLU A 16 2.89 9.23 -1.93
N PHE A 17 2.20 8.17 -1.52
CA PHE A 17 0.92 7.78 -2.10
C PHE A 17 -0.01 7.20 -1.04
N ASP A 18 -1.31 7.19 -1.33
CA ASP A 18 -2.29 6.59 -0.42
C ASP A 18 -2.24 5.05 -0.51
N ILE A 19 -2.26 4.40 0.64
CA ILE A 19 -2.25 2.93 0.72
C ILE A 19 -3.43 2.30 -0.03
N SER A 20 -4.59 2.95 -0.07
CA SER A 20 -5.78 2.48 -0.78
C SER A 20 -5.53 2.48 -2.28
N TYR A 21 -4.89 3.55 -2.79
CA TYR A 21 -4.51 3.65 -4.19
C TYR A 21 -3.47 2.59 -4.59
N ALA A 22 -2.47 2.40 -3.74
CA ALA A 22 -1.43 1.40 -3.96
C ALA A 22 -1.96 -0.04 -3.93
N ARG A 23 -2.99 -0.31 -3.12
CA ARG A 23 -3.70 -1.59 -3.13
C ARG A 23 -4.46 -1.80 -4.44
N THR A 24 -5.20 -0.79 -4.89
CA THR A 24 -5.95 -0.86 -6.16
C THR A 24 -5.04 -1.05 -7.37
N PHE A 25 -3.91 -0.34 -7.44
CA PHE A 25 -2.98 -0.45 -8.57
C PHE A 25 -2.01 -1.62 -8.45
N GLY A 26 -1.51 -1.88 -7.25
CA GLY A 26 -0.45 -2.83 -6.99
C GLY A 26 -0.92 -4.28 -6.90
N CYS A 27 -2.11 -4.48 -6.33
CA CYS A 27 -2.66 -5.79 -6.08
C CYS A 27 -4.08 -5.92 -6.64
N GLY A 28 -4.58 -4.99 -7.47
CA GLY A 28 -5.97 -4.94 -7.96
C GLY A 28 -6.48 -6.24 -8.59
N SER A 29 -5.57 -7.11 -9.04
CA SER A 29 -5.87 -8.43 -9.59
C SER A 29 -5.96 -9.55 -8.54
N CYS A 30 -5.69 -9.27 -7.26
CA CYS A 30 -5.61 -10.25 -6.20
C CYS A 30 -6.90 -10.21 -5.34
N PRO A 31 -7.76 -11.24 -5.38
CA PRO A 31 -9.02 -11.26 -4.61
C PRO A 31 -8.79 -11.22 -3.08
N SER A 32 -7.60 -11.59 -2.61
CA SER A 32 -7.20 -11.55 -1.19
C SER A 32 -6.65 -10.20 -0.72
N LEU A 33 -6.79 -9.15 -1.54
CA LEU A 33 -6.34 -7.78 -1.27
C LEU A 33 -6.83 -7.20 0.05
N VAL A 34 -8.03 -7.62 0.49
CA VAL A 34 -8.67 -7.14 1.72
C VAL A 34 -7.82 -7.48 2.94
N GLN A 35 -7.07 -8.59 2.92
CA GLN A 35 -6.23 -9.07 4.01
C GLN A 35 -4.72 -9.01 3.71
N CYS A 36 -4.32 -8.44 2.57
CA CYS A 36 -2.91 -8.40 2.20
C CYS A 36 -2.17 -7.32 3.01
N ALA A 37 -1.13 -7.76 3.71
CA ALA A 37 -0.23 -6.89 4.46
C ALA A 37 0.90 -6.32 3.59
N MET A 38 0.95 -6.63 2.30
CA MET A 38 1.92 -6.05 1.37
C MET A 38 1.32 -4.90 0.59
N VAL A 39 2.17 -3.93 0.24
CA VAL A 39 1.85 -2.79 -0.60
C VAL A 39 2.89 -2.70 -1.70
N LYS A 40 2.42 -2.53 -2.92
CA LYS A 40 3.28 -2.30 -4.08
C LYS A 40 3.26 -0.83 -4.43
N CYS A 41 4.44 -0.22 -4.55
CA CYS A 41 4.56 1.14 -5.03
C CYS A 41 4.09 1.19 -6.50
N PRO A 42 3.11 2.04 -6.86
CA PRO A 42 2.65 2.18 -8.24
C PRO A 42 3.73 2.80 -9.15
N THR A 43 4.66 3.56 -8.58
CA THR A 43 5.67 4.33 -9.30
C THR A 43 6.90 3.49 -9.66
N CYS A 44 7.39 2.67 -8.72
CA CYS A 44 8.60 1.84 -8.93
C CYS A 44 8.34 0.33 -8.95
N GLY A 45 7.12 -0.12 -8.67
CA GLY A 45 6.76 -1.53 -8.60
C GLY A 45 7.36 -2.28 -7.42
N HIS A 46 7.97 -1.60 -6.45
CA HIS A 46 8.56 -2.25 -5.28
C HIS A 46 7.49 -2.66 -4.27
N GLU A 47 7.55 -3.91 -3.83
CA GLU A 47 6.62 -4.51 -2.88
C GLU A 47 7.23 -4.51 -1.48
N PHE A 48 6.51 -3.94 -0.51
CA PHE A 48 6.97 -3.83 0.87
C PHE A 48 5.80 -3.99 1.87
N PRO A 49 6.08 -4.45 3.11
CA PRO A 49 5.03 -4.64 4.10
C PRO A 49 4.46 -3.31 4.59
N ASN A 50 3.13 -3.25 4.69
CA ASN A 50 2.39 -2.14 5.30
C ASN A 50 2.59 -2.13 6.81
N PRO A 51 3.08 -1.03 7.41
CA PRO A 51 3.24 -0.92 8.86
C PRO A 51 1.91 -0.92 9.65
N THR A 52 0.75 -0.74 8.99
CA THR A 52 -0.56 -0.72 9.65
C THR A 52 -1.32 -2.05 9.65
N TYR A 53 -0.76 -3.14 9.12
CA TYR A 53 -1.35 -4.47 9.26
C TYR A 53 -0.56 -5.27 10.30
N PRO A 54 -1.15 -5.63 11.46
CA PRO A 54 -0.55 -6.63 12.32
C PRO A 54 -0.52 -7.95 11.55
N GLN A 55 0.66 -8.54 11.42
CA GLN A 55 0.84 -9.90 10.94
C GLN A 55 0.23 -10.81 12.02
N VAL A 56 -1.01 -11.25 11.84
CA VAL A 56 -1.60 -12.33 12.66
C VAL A 56 -1.16 -13.67 12.12
#